data_AF-A0A3C0BXQ0-F1
#
_entry.id   AF-A0A3C0BXQ0-F1
#
_cell.length_a   1.000
_cell.length_b   1.000
_cell.length_c   1.000
_cell.angle_alpha   90.00
_cell.angle_beta   90.00
_cell.angle_gamma   90.00
#
_symmetry.space_group_name_H-M   'P 1'
#
loop_
_entity.id
_entity.type
_entity.pdbx_description
1 polymer ?
#
loop_
_entity_poly.entity_id
_entity_poly.type
_entity_poly.pdbx_seq_one_letter_code
_entity_poly.pdbx_strand_id
1 'polypeptide(L)' 'LFTVAPDGTVVPKPVELGPVTDDNLRVIRSGITPDDQVIISGLLRAQPGQKITPQPGKIEASTPPPGAAAQ' A
#
# COMPACT_ATOMS: atom_id res chain seq x y z
N LEU A 1 -2.43 8.47 -1.76
CA LEU A 1 -1.80 7.36 -1.01
C LEU A 1 -1.35 7.89 0.34
N PHE A 2 -1.35 7.09 1.40
CA PHE A 2 -0.71 7.49 2.67
C PHE A 2 0.68 6.90 2.79
N THR A 3 1.65 7.77 3.07
CA THR A 3 3.04 7.40 3.38
C THR A 3 3.36 7.75 4.83
N VAL A 4 4.39 7.13 5.38
CA VAL A 4 4.89 7.42 6.72
C VAL A 4 6.22 8.14 6.60
N ALA A 5 6.32 9.33 7.18
CA ALA A 5 7.56 10.08 7.28
C ALA A 5 8.53 9.40 8.28
N PRO A 6 9.84 9.70 8.23
CA PRO A 6 10.84 9.06 9.09
C PRO A 6 10.59 9.23 10.60
N ASP A 7 9.81 10.24 10.98
CA ASP A 7 9.43 10.54 12.36
C ASP A 7 8.14 9.82 12.81
N GLY A 8 7.58 8.95 11.96
CA GLY A 8 6.34 8.23 12.19
C GLY A 8 5.07 8.99 11.81
N THR A 9 5.18 10.15 11.16
CA THR A 9 4.00 10.97 10.82
C THR A 9 3.35 10.49 9.52
N VAL A 10 2.02 10.33 9.52
CA VAL A 10 1.25 9.99 8.31
C VAL A 10 1.13 11.20 7.39
N VAL A 11 1.57 11.06 6.15
CA VAL A 11 1.55 12.10 5.12
C VAL A 11 0.73 11.62 3.91
N PRO A 12 -0.31 12.35 3.49
CA PRO A 12 -0.97 12.08 2.22
C PRO A 12 -0.05 12.49 1.06
N LYS A 13 0.23 11.56 0.16
CA LYS A 13 1.01 11.78 -1.06
C LYS A 13 0.11 11.60 -2.29
N PRO A 14 0.07 12.59 -3.20
CA PRO A 14 -0.60 12.43 -4.48
C PRO A 14 0.17 11.41 -5.33
N VAL A 15 -0.56 10.45 -5.92
CA VAL A 15 0.03 9.40 -6.76
C VAL A 15 -0.81 9.20 -8.00
N GLU A 16 -0.15 8.82 -9.08
CA GLU A 16 -0.82 8.44 -10.33
C GLU A 16 -1.10 6.94 -10.31
N LEU A 17 -2.38 6.57 -10.35
CA LEU A 17 -2.81 5.17 -10.33
C LEU A 17 -2.93 4.64 -11.76
N GLY A 18 -2.38 3.44 -11.96
CA GLY A 18 -2.48 2.68 -13.19
C GLY A 18 -3.55 1.59 -13.15
N PRO A 19 -3.51 0.66 -14.14
CA PRO A 19 -4.41 -0.49 -14.16
C PRO A 19 -4.21 -1.39 -12.93
N VAL A 20 -5.22 -2.20 -12.64
CA VAL A 20 -5.12 -3.29 -11.66
C VAL A 20 -4.51 -4.49 -12.37
N THR A 21 -3.56 -5.18 -11.74
CA THR A 21 -3.00 -6.43 -12.27
C THR A 21 -3.94 -7.61 -12.01
N ASP A 22 -3.68 -8.73 -12.68
CA ASP A 22 -4.44 -9.97 -12.50
C ASP A 22 -4.47 -10.47 -11.05
N ASP A 23 -3.42 -10.15 -10.28
CA ASP A 23 -3.32 -10.44 -8.84
C ASP A 23 -4.13 -9.48 -7.93
N ASN A 24 -5.04 -8.69 -8.51
CA ASN A 24 -5.85 -7.69 -7.81
C ASN A 24 -5.04 -6.59 -7.08
N LEU A 25 -3.81 -6.32 -7.53
CA LEU A 25 -2.97 -5.24 -7.03
C LEU A 25 -3.07 -4.01 -7.93
N ARG A 26 -3.08 -2.82 -7.34
CA ARG A 26 -3.09 -1.55 -8.09
C ARG A 26 -1.67 -1.12 -8.43
N VAL A 27 -1.39 -0.92 -9.72
CA VAL A 27 -0.12 -0.33 -10.17
C VAL A 27 -0.09 1.17 -9.83
N ILE A 28 1.04 1.66 -9.32
CA ILE A 28 1.31 3.10 -9.14
C ILE A 28 2.31 3.51 -10.23
N ARG A 29 1.92 4.46 -11.08
CA ARG A 29 2.75 4.94 -12.21
C ARG A 29 3.79 5.97 -11.75
N SER A 30 3.40 6.86 -10.83
CA SER A 30 4.26 7.95 -10.35
C SER A 30 3.79 8.48 -8.99
N GLY A 31 4.65 9.26 -8.32
CA GLY A 31 4.32 9.94 -7.05
C GLY A 31 4.85 9.25 -5.78
N ILE A 32 5.54 8.12 -5.90
CA ILE A 32 6.29 7.48 -4.80
C ILE A 32 7.70 7.09 -5.23
N THR A 33 8.57 6.91 -4.25
CA THR A 33 9.96 6.47 -4.40
C THR A 33 10.15 5.10 -3.75
N PRO A 34 11.17 4.32 -4.13
CA PRO A 34 11.45 3.01 -3.51
C PRO A 34 11.73 3.09 -1.99
N ASP A 35 12.11 4.27 -1.49
CA ASP A 35 12.39 4.50 -0.07
C ASP A 35 11.14 4.92 0.73
N ASP A 36 10.00 5.20 0.07
CA ASP A 36 8.78 5.61 0.77
C ASP A 36 8.11 4.42 1.49
N GLN A 37 7.83 4.59 2.78
CA GLN A 37 7.02 3.66 3.56
C GLN A 37 5.53 3.93 3.30
N VAL A 38 4.82 2.96 2.74
CA VAL A 38 3.39 3.07 2.38
C VAL A 38 2.51 2.32 3.37
N ILE A 39 1.39 2.93 3.76
CA ILE A 39 0.41 2.28 4.62
C ILE A 39 -0.47 1.34 3.79
N ILE A 40 -0.32 0.03 4.01
CA ILE A 40 -1.05 -1.03 3.30
C ILE A 40 -2.19 -1.65 4.13
N SER A 41 -2.25 -1.33 5.41
CA SER A 41 -3.25 -1.83 6.36
C SER A 41 -3.60 -0.76 7.37
N GLY A 42 -4.84 -0.75 7.85
CA GLY A 42 -5.29 0.25 8.82
C GLY A 42 -5.51 1.65 8.25
N LEU A 43 -5.70 1.80 6.93
CA LEU A 43 -6.02 3.09 6.29
C LEU A 43 -7.19 3.84 6.94
N LEU A 44 -8.18 3.12 7.47
CA LEU A 44 -9.34 3.71 8.16
C LEU A 44 -8.98 4.39 9.50
N ARG A 45 -7.85 4.01 10.11
CA ARG A 45 -7.34 4.60 11.37
C ARG A 45 -6.24 5.63 11.11
N ALA A 46 -5.54 5.53 9.99
CA ALA A 46 -4.48 6.44 9.61
C ALA A 46 -5.06 7.81 9.24
N GLN A 47 -4.79 8.82 10.06
CA GLN A 47 -5.20 10.20 9.82
C GLN A 47 -4.00 11.05 9.38
N PRO A 48 -4.14 11.98 8.42
CA PRO A 48 -3.09 12.92 8.07
C PRO A 48 -2.54 13.65 9.30
N GLY A 49 -1.22 13.71 9.46
CA GLY A 49 -0.57 14.37 10.59
C GLY A 49 -0.56 13.57 11.90
N GLN A 50 -1.18 12.39 11.94
CA GLN A 50 -1.11 11.50 13.10
C GLN A 50 0.26 10.83 13.17
N LYS A 51 0.83 10.74 14.37
CA LYS A 51 2.00 9.91 14.62
C LYS A 51 1.59 8.46 14.87
N ILE A 52 2.17 7.55 14.10
CA ILE A 52 1.98 6.12 14.22
C ILE A 52 3.33 5.42 14.33
N THR A 53 3.33 4.23 14.92
CA THR A 53 4.47 3.32 14.85
C THR A 53 4.21 2.36 13.68
N PRO A 54 4.88 2.52 12.52
CA PRO A 54 4.69 1.61 11.40
C PRO A 54 5.19 0.21 11.78
N GLN A 55 4.43 -0.81 11.36
CA GLN A 55 4.85 -2.20 11.47
C GLN A 55 5.22 -2.70 10.06
N PRO A 56 6.41 -3.29 9.86
CA PRO A 56 6.82 -3.81 8.57
C PRO A 56 5.87 -4.93 8.15
N GLY A 57 5.08 -4.64 7.11
CA GLY A 57 4.20 -5.59 6.46
C GLY A 57 4.69 -5.88 5.04
N LYS A 58 4.34 -7.05 4.52
CA LYS A 58 4.65 -7.44 3.15
C LYS A 58 3.37 -7.41 2.32
N ILE A 59 3.46 -6.79 1.14
CA ILE A 59 2.40 -6.85 0.14
C ILE A 59 2.60 -8.17 -0.59
N GLU A 60 1.69 -9.11 -0.41
CA GLU A 60 1.72 -10.38 -1.13
C GLU A 60 0.59 -10.34 -2.15
N ALA A 61 0.93 -10.63 -3.41
CA ALA A 61 -0.09 -10.98 -4.39
C ALA A 61 -0.83 -12.17 -3.81
N SER A 62 -2.15 -12.06 -3.66
CA SER A 62 -2.99 -13.23 -3.49
C SER A 62 -2.89 -14.00 -4.80
N THR A 63 -1.82 -14.78 -4.99
CA THR A 63 -1.84 -15.84 -5.96
C THR A 63 -2.98 -16.74 -5.49
N PRO A 64 -4.09 -16.88 -6.23
CA PRO A 64 -4.95 -18.02 -5.97
C PRO A 64 -4.03 -19.24 -6.09
N PRO A 65 -4.04 -20.18 -5.13
CA PRO A 65 -3.28 -21.41 -5.31
C PRO A 65 -3.62 -21.97 -6.70
N PRO A 66 -2.64 -22.36 -7.53
CA PRO A 66 -2.92 -23.00 -8.81
C PRO A 66 -3.70 -24.29 -8.51
N GLY A 67 -5.03 -24.22 -8.59
CA GLY A 67 -5.93 -25.27 -8.12
C GLY A 67 -7.38 -24.85 -7.86
N ALA A 68 -7.70 -23.57 -7.64
CA ALA A 68 -9.10 -23.13 -7.51
C ALA A 68 -9.77 -22.83 -8.87
N ALA A 69 -9.63 -23.76 -9.81
CA ALA A 69 -10.41 -23.84 -11.05
C ALA A 69 -11.05 -25.24 -11.12
N ALA A 70 -11.99 -25.50 -10.21
CA ALA A 70 -13.05 -26.51 -10.31
C ALA A 70 -13.77 -26.55 -8.95
N GLN A 71 -15.02 -26.09 -8.90
CA GLN A 71 -16.21 -26.88 -8.59
C GLN A 71 -17.45 -26.07 -8.96
#